data_AF-A0A1A8AT81-F1
#
_entry.id   AF-A0A1A8AT81-F1
#
_cell.length_a   1.000
_cell.length_b   1.000
_cell.length_c   1.000
_cell.angle_alpha   90.00
_cell.angle_beta   90.00
_cell.angle_gamma   90.00
#
_symmetry.space_group_name_H-M   'P 1'
#
loop_
_entity.id
_entity.type
_entity.pdbx_description
1 polymer ?
#
loop_
_entity_poly.entity_id
_entity_poly.type
_entity_poly.pdbx_seq_one_letter_code
_entity_poly.pdbx_strand_id
1 'polypeptide(L)'
;IFPNADLNLLKQCVAVRDQLLQKKYKEHKADYSDHVQRDLLDALLRAQRSAENNNTTEISAESVGLSDDHILMTVGDIFGAGVETTTTVLKWAVTYLIHHPEVMLQQKLQ
;
A
#
# COMPACT_ATOMS: atom_id res chain seq x y z
N ILE A 1 29.72 -9.01 9.13
CA ILE A 1 28.67 -7.97 9.26
C ILE A 1 28.61 -7.60 10.74
N PHE A 2 28.94 -6.35 11.09
CA PHE A 2 28.93 -5.88 12.48
C PHE A 2 27.49 -5.78 13.01
N PRO A 3 27.24 -5.98 14.32
CA PRO A 3 25.91 -5.82 14.90
C PRO A 3 25.45 -4.36 14.77
N ASN A 4 24.29 -4.16 14.12
CA ASN A 4 23.64 -2.87 13.95
C ASN A 4 22.19 -2.99 14.44
N ALA A 5 21.86 -2.28 15.52
CA ALA A 5 20.54 -2.33 16.15
C ALA A 5 19.44 -1.77 15.23
N ASP A 6 19.71 -0.68 14.51
CA ASP A 6 18.75 -0.05 13.59
C ASP A 6 18.44 -0.95 12.41
N LEU A 7 19.45 -1.64 11.86
CA LEU A 7 19.25 -2.62 10.78
C LEU A 7 18.42 -3.81 11.26
N ASN A 8 18.63 -4.26 12.50
CA ASN A 8 17.82 -5.33 13.09
C ASN A 8 16.37 -4.88 13.28
N LEU A 9 16.14 -3.66 13.76
CA LEU A 9 14.81 -3.09 13.90
C LEU A 9 14.12 -2.94 12.53
N LEU A 10 14.81 -2.41 11.53
CA LEU A 10 14.28 -2.27 10.17
C LEU A 10 13.85 -3.64 9.60
N LYS A 11 14.69 -4.67 9.77
CA LYS A 11 14.36 -6.03 9.35
C LYS A 11 13.11 -6.58 10.05
N GLN A 12 12.94 -6.31 11.34
CA GLN A 12 11.73 -6.70 12.07
C GLN A 12 10.50 -5.97 11.54
N CYS A 13 10.58 -4.65 11.32
CA CYS A 13 9.47 -3.88 10.75
C CYS A 13 9.08 -4.38 9.35
N VAL A 14 10.07 -4.66 8.49
CA VAL A 14 9.86 -5.23 7.16
C VAL A 14 9.18 -6.60 7.25
N ALA A 15 9.63 -7.48 8.15
CA ALA A 15 9.02 -8.79 8.34
C ALA A 15 7.55 -8.71 8.79
N VAL A 16 7.22 -7.78 9.70
CA VAL A 16 5.84 -7.55 10.15
C VAL A 16 4.97 -7.04 9.00
N ARG A 17 5.48 -6.08 8.21
CA ARG A 17 4.80 -5.57 7.01
C ARG A 17 4.53 -6.71 6.01
N ASP A 18 5.54 -7.50 5.70
CA ASP A 18 5.44 -8.57 4.71
C ASP A 18 4.44 -9.64 5.16
N GLN A 19 4.44 -10.01 6.45
CA GLN A 19 3.45 -10.94 7.00
C GLN A 19 2.03 -10.41 6.86
N LEU A 20 1.80 -9.13 7.14
CA LEU A 20 0.49 -8.49 7.02
C LEU A 20 0.01 -8.47 5.56
N LEU A 21 0.85 -8.00 4.65
CA LEU A 21 0.53 -7.90 3.22
C LEU A 21 0.27 -9.28 2.62
N GLN A 22 1.09 -10.28 2.95
CA GLN A 22 0.91 -11.67 2.50
C GLN A 22 -0.40 -12.27 3.02
N LYS A 23 -0.76 -12.01 4.27
CA LYS A 23 -2.06 -12.44 4.81
C LYS A 23 -3.21 -11.83 4.02
N LYS A 24 -3.18 -10.52 3.80
CA LYS A 24 -4.25 -9.80 3.07
C LYS A 24 -4.33 -10.23 1.60
N TYR A 25 -3.18 -10.46 0.97
CA TYR A 25 -3.10 -10.99 -0.39
C TYR A 25 -3.81 -12.34 -0.51
N LYS A 26 -3.53 -13.28 0.40
CA LYS A 26 -4.17 -14.60 0.40
C LYS A 26 -5.68 -14.54 0.64
N GLU A 27 -6.14 -13.67 1.54
CA GLU A 27 -7.58 -13.43 1.78
C GLU A 27 -8.27 -12.94 0.48
N HIS A 28 -7.69 -11.96 -0.21
CA HIS A 28 -8.27 -11.44 -1.45
C HIS A 28 -8.24 -12.45 -2.59
N LYS A 29 -7.15 -13.22 -2.72
CA LYS A 29 -7.01 -14.28 -3.74
C LYS A 29 -8.02 -15.41 -3.52
N ALA A 30 -8.31 -15.77 -2.27
CA ALA A 30 -9.29 -16.80 -1.94
C ALA A 30 -10.73 -16.35 -2.23
N ASP A 31 -11.06 -15.09 -1.91
CA ASP A 31 -12.39 -14.51 -2.09
C ASP A 31 -12.55 -13.77 -3.44
N TYR A 32 -11.64 -14.01 -4.39
CA TYR A 32 -11.60 -13.26 -5.65
C TYR A 32 -12.79 -13.61 -6.57
N SER A 33 -13.33 -12.60 -7.25
CA SER A 33 -14.40 -12.76 -8.24
C SER A 33 -14.20 -11.82 -9.42
N ASP A 34 -14.30 -12.33 -10.66
CA ASP A 34 -14.18 -11.52 -11.87
C ASP A 34 -15.29 -10.46 -11.99
N HIS A 35 -16.41 -10.67 -11.30
CA HIS A 35 -17.60 -9.83 -11.39
C HIS A 35 -17.61 -8.67 -10.38
N VAL A 36 -16.74 -8.69 -9.38
CA VAL A 36 -16.72 -7.71 -8.29
C VAL A 36 -15.29 -7.28 -8.01
N GLN A 37 -14.97 -6.02 -8.28
CA GLN A 37 -13.73 -5.38 -7.83
C GLN A 37 -14.01 -4.56 -6.57
N ARG A 38 -13.50 -5.01 -5.42
CA ARG A 38 -13.72 -4.33 -4.13
C ARG A 38 -12.72 -3.21 -3.90
N ASP A 39 -11.47 -3.42 -4.30
CA ASP A 39 -10.38 -2.49 -4.05
C ASP A 39 -9.24 -2.58 -5.08
N LEU A 40 -8.11 -1.93 -4.77
CA LEU A 40 -6.91 -1.93 -5.59
C LEU A 40 -6.33 -3.33 -5.78
N LEU A 41 -6.34 -4.18 -4.75
CA LEU A 41 -5.75 -5.49 -4.81
C LEU A 41 -6.55 -6.41 -5.75
N ASP A 42 -7.88 -6.36 -5.68
CA ASP A 42 -8.73 -7.04 -6.67
C ASP A 42 -8.51 -6.52 -8.10
N ALA A 43 -8.27 -5.21 -8.25
CA ALA A 43 -7.99 -4.61 -9.56
C ALA A 43 -6.69 -5.16 -10.17
N LEU A 44 -5.63 -5.29 -9.36
CA LEU A 44 -4.34 -5.85 -9.76
C LEU A 44 -4.44 -7.35 -10.04
N LEU A 45 -5.18 -8.11 -9.23
CA LEU A 45 -5.44 -9.54 -9.49
C LEU A 45 -6.20 -9.75 -10.81
N ARG A 46 -7.16 -8.88 -11.13
CA ARG A 46 -7.86 -8.93 -12.43
C ARG A 46 -6.93 -8.62 -13.59
N ALA A 47 -6.04 -7.64 -13.43
CA ALA A 47 -5.05 -7.31 -14.44
C ALA A 47 -4.08 -8.48 -14.68
N GLN A 48 -3.60 -9.12 -13.62
CA GLN A 48 -2.75 -10.32 -13.67
C GLN A 48 -3.43 -11.43 -14.47
N ARG A 49 -4.67 -11.78 -14.11
CA ARG A 49 -5.44 -12.83 -14.80
C ARG A 49 -5.74 -12.49 -16.26
N SER A 50 -6.00 -11.22 -16.55
CA SER A 50 -6.24 -10.76 -17.92
C SER A 50 -4.98 -10.89 -18.79
N ALA A 51 -3.80 -10.65 -18.21
CA ALA A 51 -2.53 -10.86 -18.89
C ALA A 51 -2.25 -12.35 -19.15
N GLU A 52 -2.54 -13.23 -18.17
CA GLU A 52 -2.39 -14.68 -18.30
C GLU A 52 -3.32 -15.29 -19.36
N ASN A 53 -4.55 -14.81 -19.49
CA ASN A 53 -5.53 -15.33 -20.43
C ASN A 53 -5.29 -14.91 -21.90
N ASN A 54 -4.42 -13.93 -22.16
CA ASN A 54 -4.23 -13.34 -23.49
C ASN A 54 -3.30 -14.14 -24.43
N ASN A 55 -2.95 -15.40 -24.07
CA ASN A 55 -2.43 -16.50 -24.92
C ASN A 55 -1.38 -16.19 -26.01
N THR A 56 -0.74 -15.03 -25.99
CA THR A 56 0.45 -14.77 -26.80
C THR A 56 1.62 -15.30 -26.00
N THR A 57 2.27 -16.34 -26.52
CA THR A 57 3.31 -17.16 -25.87
C THR A 57 4.51 -16.40 -25.29
N GLU A 58 4.58 -15.08 -25.48
CA GLU A 58 5.66 -14.21 -25.02
C GLU A 58 5.27 -13.24 -23.89
N ILE A 59 3.97 -13.10 -23.55
CA ILE A 59 3.50 -12.14 -22.55
C ILE A 59 2.90 -12.89 -21.36
N SER A 60 3.71 -13.12 -20.31
CA SER A 60 3.23 -13.63 -19.02
C SER A 60 2.98 -12.47 -18.04
N ALA A 61 2.24 -12.73 -16.96
CA ALA A 61 2.07 -11.76 -15.88
C ALA A 61 3.41 -11.24 -15.35
N GLU A 62 4.42 -12.11 -15.25
CA GLU A 62 5.78 -11.73 -14.85
C GLU A 62 6.43 -10.76 -15.84
N SER A 63 6.26 -10.97 -17.15
CA SER A 63 6.86 -10.09 -18.18
C SER A 63 6.28 -8.67 -18.20
N VAL A 64 5.06 -8.49 -17.67
CA VAL A 64 4.38 -7.18 -17.57
C VAL A 64 4.45 -6.62 -16.15
N GLY A 65 5.20 -7.25 -15.24
CA GLY A 65 5.38 -6.77 -13.86
C GLY A 65 4.16 -6.98 -12.97
N LEU A 66 3.35 -8.00 -13.24
CA LEU A 66 2.15 -8.39 -12.48
C LEU A 66 2.35 -9.71 -11.74
N SER A 67 3.58 -10.10 -11.40
CA SER A 67 3.81 -11.23 -10.50
C SER A 67 3.29 -10.94 -9.10
N ASP A 68 3.05 -11.98 -8.30
CA ASP A 68 2.55 -11.86 -6.93
C ASP A 68 3.40 -10.87 -6.10
N ASP A 69 4.74 -10.93 -6.22
CA ASP A 69 5.65 -10.01 -5.52
C ASP A 69 5.47 -8.54 -5.95
N HIS A 70 5.28 -8.28 -7.25
CA HIS A 70 5.04 -6.92 -7.73
C HIS A 70 3.71 -6.36 -7.23
N ILE A 71 2.67 -7.19 -7.21
CA ILE A 71 1.36 -6.81 -6.65
C ILE A 71 1.49 -6.46 -5.18
N LEU A 72 2.16 -7.32 -4.39
CA LEU A 72 2.38 -7.07 -2.97
C LEU A 72 3.20 -5.80 -2.72
N MET A 73 4.28 -5.56 -3.47
CA MET A 73 5.09 -4.35 -3.34
C MET A 73 4.27 -3.10 -3.69
N THR A 74 3.50 -3.14 -4.78
CA THR A 74 2.66 -2.00 -5.21
C THR A 74 1.62 -1.64 -4.15
N VAL A 75 0.93 -2.65 -3.59
CA VAL A 75 -0.05 -2.43 -2.51
C VAL A 75 0.64 -1.92 -1.25
N GLY A 76 1.82 -2.46 -0.92
CA GLY A 76 2.63 -2.01 0.21
C GLY A 76 3.05 -0.55 0.09
N ASP A 77 3.51 -0.13 -1.09
CA ASP A 77 3.94 1.24 -1.37
C ASP A 77 2.79 2.23 -1.24
N ILE A 78 1.63 1.93 -1.85
CA ILE A 78 0.45 2.79 -1.78
C ILE A 78 -0.07 2.90 -0.35
N PHE A 79 -0.13 1.79 0.38
CA PHE A 79 -0.55 1.79 1.78
C PHE A 79 0.41 2.60 2.65
N GLY A 80 1.72 2.35 2.55
CA GLY A 80 2.74 3.04 3.34
C GLY A 80 2.76 4.55 3.05
N ALA A 81 2.79 4.93 1.77
CA ALA A 81 2.78 6.32 1.35
C ALA A 81 1.50 7.03 1.81
N GLY A 82 0.33 6.39 1.64
CA GLY A 82 -0.96 6.94 2.04
C GLY A 82 -1.06 7.20 3.54
N VAL A 83 -0.52 6.32 4.37
CA VAL A 83 -0.58 6.46 5.84
C VAL A 83 0.41 7.50 6.35
N GLU A 84 1.70 7.39 6.01
CA GLU A 84 2.74 8.22 6.61
C GLU A 84 2.64 9.69 6.19
N THR A 85 2.39 9.95 4.90
CA THR A 85 2.33 11.32 4.39
C THR A 85 1.12 12.07 4.94
N THR A 86 -0.07 11.47 4.89
CA THR A 86 -1.30 12.11 5.38
C THR A 86 -1.27 12.29 6.89
N THR A 87 -0.76 11.30 7.64
CA THR A 87 -0.57 11.41 9.10
C THR A 87 0.38 12.56 9.43
N THR A 88 1.50 12.67 8.71
CA THR A 88 2.47 13.75 8.92
C THR A 88 1.86 15.11 8.63
N VAL A 89 1.17 15.26 7.50
CA VAL A 89 0.48 16.51 7.14
C VAL A 89 -0.55 16.90 8.18
N LEU A 90 -1.39 15.95 8.64
CA LEU A 90 -2.40 16.22 9.67
C LEU A 90 -1.77 16.61 11.01
N LYS A 91 -0.69 15.94 11.43
CA LYS A 91 0.05 16.31 12.65
C LYS A 91 0.56 17.75 12.56
N TRP A 92 1.15 18.13 11.43
CA TRP A 92 1.60 19.50 11.22
C TRP A 92 0.44 20.49 11.19
N ALA A 93 -0.64 20.18 10.47
CA ALA A 93 -1.82 21.03 10.40
C ALA A 93 -2.40 21.32 11.79
N VAL A 94 -2.58 20.27 12.62
CA VAL A 94 -3.04 20.43 14.01
C VAL A 94 -2.04 21.23 14.84
N THR A 95 -0.74 20.97 14.69
CA THR A 95 0.31 21.73 15.39
C THR A 95 0.24 23.21 15.04
N TYR A 96 0.10 23.57 13.77
CA TYR A 96 -0.07 24.95 13.32
C TYR A 96 -1.33 25.60 13.88
N LEU A 97 -2.47 24.90 13.87
CA LEU A 97 -3.73 25.42 14.42
C LEU A 97 -3.64 25.72 15.92
N ILE A 98 -2.90 24.91 16.69
CA ILE A 98 -2.68 25.14 18.12
C ILE A 98 -1.79 26.37 18.37
N HIS A 99 -0.76 26.58 17.54
CA HIS A 99 0.17 27.70 17.70
C HIS A 99 -0.33 29.02 17.11
N HIS A 100 -1.34 28.96 16.22
CA HIS A 100 -1.96 30.12 15.55
C HIS A 100 -3.48 30.16 15.75
N PRO A 101 -3.96 30.36 16.99
CA PRO A 101 -5.38 30.36 17.32
C PRO A 101 -6.19 31.41 16.54
N GLU A 102 -5.55 32.50 16.09
CA GLU A 102 -6.13 33.53 15.23
C GLU A 102 -6.64 32.98 13.88
N VAL A 103 -5.92 32.02 13.30
CA VAL A 103 -6.30 31.35 12.04
C VAL A 103 -7.50 30.43 12.28
N MET A 104 -7.53 29.73 13.41
CA MET A 104 -8.66 28.89 13.81
C MET A 104 -9.93 29.71 14.07
N LEU A 105 -9.79 30.91 14.65
CA LEU A 105 -10.92 31.80 14.90
C LEU A 105 -11.50 32.36 13.59
N GLN A 106 -10.65 32.70 12.61
CA GLN A 106 -11.11 33.11 11.28
C GLN A 106 -11.85 32.00 10.53
N GLN A 107 -11.39 30.75 10.61
CA GLN A 107 -12.11 29.60 10.04
C GLN A 107 -13.47 29.35 10.70
N LYS A 108 -13.62 29.61 12.00
CA LYS A 108 -14.91 29.45 12.71
C LYS A 108 -15.94 30.53 12.40
N LEU A 109 -15.52 31.65 11.82
CA LEU A 109 -16.37 32.81 11.50
C LEU A 109 -16.83 32.83 10.03
N GLN A 110 -16.40 31.86 9.21
CA GLN A 110 -16.90 31.58 7.86
C GLN A 110 -17.86 30.39 7.88
#